data_AF-A0A963KSI5-F1
#
_entry.id   AF-A0A963KSI5-F1
#
_cell.length_a   1.000
_cell.length_b   1.000
_cell.length_c   1.000
_cell.angle_alpha   90.00
_cell.angle_beta   90.00
_cell.angle_gamma   90.00
#
_symmetry.space_group_name_H-M   'P 1'
#
loop_
_entity.id
_entity.type
_entity.pdbx_description
1 polymer ?
#
loop_
_entity_poly.entity_id
_entity_poly.type
_entity_poly.pdbx_seq_one_letter_code
_entity_poly.pdbx_strand_id
1 'polypeptide(L)'
;LYLSERLPDGGNLLEIRGLAGVFVDDAISAGIYEGVAETGKFEIVGSVHGNWAQDVAQKAVAGILPSLPDNIVGVVTQGGDGYGAAQAFLATDREMPVIVMGNRQDELAWWKEQKDASGYETMSVSIAPGVSTLAFWVAQQVLDGAEVAKDL
;
A
#
# COMPACT_ATOMS: atom_id res chain seq x y z
N LEU A 1 -14.07 -6.80 -1.61
CA LEU A 1 -13.04 -5.77 -1.27
C LEU A 1 -12.21 -6.32 -0.11
N TYR A 2 -10.91 -6.59 -0.29
CA TYR A 2 -10.09 -7.37 0.64
C TYR A 2 -10.25 -6.99 2.13
N LEU A 3 -10.10 -5.70 2.49
CA LEU A 3 -10.22 -5.27 3.88
C LEU A 3 -11.63 -5.46 4.45
N SER A 4 -12.69 -5.30 3.65
CA SER A 4 -14.07 -5.50 4.12
C SER A 4 -14.40 -6.97 4.47
N GLU A 5 -13.70 -7.91 3.84
CA GLU A 5 -13.80 -9.34 4.14
C GLU A 5 -12.94 -9.71 5.36
N ARG A 6 -11.73 -9.11 5.45
CA ARG A 6 -10.77 -9.37 6.52
C ARG A 6 -11.11 -8.70 7.85
N LEU A 7 -11.78 -7.56 7.79
CA LEU A 7 -12.19 -6.69 8.90
C LEU A 7 -13.69 -6.34 8.72
N PRO A 8 -14.60 -7.30 8.99
CA PRO A 8 -16.02 -7.14 8.68
C PRO A 8 -16.70 -6.00 9.45
N ASP A 9 -16.14 -5.63 10.61
CA ASP A 9 -16.64 -4.55 11.48
C ASP A 9 -16.14 -3.16 11.08
N GLY A 10 -15.19 -3.08 10.12
CA GLY A 10 -14.63 -1.80 9.69
C GLY A 10 -13.62 -1.20 10.65
N GLY A 11 -13.40 0.11 10.55
CA GLY A 11 -12.56 0.89 11.46
C GLY A 11 -11.65 1.91 10.79
N ASN A 12 -10.71 2.44 11.59
CA ASN A 12 -9.82 3.52 11.17
C ASN A 12 -8.65 2.99 10.32
N LEU A 13 -8.44 3.61 9.18
CA LEU A 13 -7.35 3.33 8.24
C LEU A 13 -6.35 4.48 8.22
N LEU A 14 -5.07 4.13 8.11
CA LEU A 14 -4.01 5.04 7.72
C LEU A 14 -3.65 4.79 6.25
N GLU A 15 -3.66 5.85 5.44
CA GLU A 15 -3.19 5.78 4.06
C GLU A 15 -1.71 6.17 3.97
N ILE A 16 -0.93 5.38 3.23
CA ILE A 16 0.42 5.73 2.81
C ILE A 16 0.42 5.88 1.29
N ARG A 17 0.63 7.12 0.87
CA ARG A 17 0.68 7.57 -0.53
C ARG A 17 2.06 7.43 -1.13
N GLY A 18 2.09 7.42 -2.46
CA GLY A 18 3.29 7.28 -3.28
C GLY A 18 4.06 8.59 -3.41
N LEU A 19 4.60 8.85 -4.60
CA LEU A 19 5.27 10.12 -4.91
C LEU A 19 4.25 11.19 -5.31
N ALA A 20 4.18 12.26 -4.52
CA ALA A 20 3.26 13.37 -4.77
C ALA A 20 3.44 13.98 -6.17
N GLY A 21 2.31 14.24 -6.85
CA GLY A 21 2.29 14.84 -8.19
C GLY A 21 2.48 13.86 -9.34
N VAL A 22 2.57 12.55 -9.07
CA VAL A 22 2.58 11.50 -10.08
C VAL A 22 1.18 10.90 -10.22
N PHE A 23 0.69 10.74 -11.46
CA PHE A 23 -0.64 10.20 -11.74
C PHE A 23 -0.94 8.86 -11.03
N VAL A 24 0.05 7.98 -10.93
CA VAL A 24 -0.10 6.67 -10.27
C VAL A 24 -0.52 6.82 -8.80
N ASP A 25 0.04 7.82 -8.11
CA ASP A 25 -0.32 8.10 -6.71
C ASP A 25 -1.78 8.54 -6.59
N ASP A 26 -2.21 9.48 -7.44
CA ASP A 26 -3.59 9.97 -7.45
C ASP A 26 -4.59 8.87 -7.83
N ALA A 27 -4.26 8.02 -8.81
CA ALA A 27 -5.12 6.95 -9.29
C ALA A 27 -5.33 5.86 -8.22
N ILE A 28 -4.26 5.43 -7.54
CA ILE A 28 -4.38 4.41 -6.48
C ILE A 28 -5.10 4.99 -5.27
N SER A 29 -4.79 6.23 -4.87
CA SER A 29 -5.50 6.91 -3.78
C SER A 29 -7.00 6.99 -4.09
N ALA A 30 -7.38 7.46 -5.28
CA ALA A 30 -8.79 7.52 -5.68
C ALA A 30 -9.50 6.15 -5.56
N GLY A 31 -8.86 5.07 -6.02
CA GLY A 31 -9.42 3.71 -5.89
C GLY A 31 -9.56 3.23 -4.44
N ILE A 32 -8.62 3.61 -3.55
CA ILE A 32 -8.73 3.34 -2.11
C ILE A 32 -9.96 4.06 -1.54
N TYR A 33 -10.14 5.35 -1.83
CA TYR A 33 -11.29 6.12 -1.34
C TYR A 33 -12.62 5.62 -1.93
N GLU A 34 -12.65 5.18 -3.19
CA GLU A 34 -13.82 4.53 -3.80
C GLU A 34 -14.19 3.26 -3.04
N GLY A 35 -13.22 2.38 -2.75
CA GLY A 35 -13.46 1.18 -1.96
C GLY A 35 -13.92 1.46 -0.53
N VAL A 36 -13.40 2.51 0.12
CA VAL A 36 -13.89 2.96 1.43
C VAL A 36 -15.35 3.41 1.33
N ALA A 37 -15.68 4.24 0.34
CA ALA A 37 -17.03 4.74 0.12
C ALA A 37 -18.04 3.63 -0.22
N GLU A 38 -17.66 2.64 -1.03
CA GLU A 38 -18.50 1.50 -1.38
C GLU A 38 -18.89 0.67 -0.16
N THR A 39 -17.98 0.50 0.79
CA THR A 39 -18.24 -0.30 2.00
C THR A 39 -18.98 0.47 3.08
N GLY A 40 -18.70 1.77 3.25
CA GLY A 40 -19.19 2.58 4.36
C GLY A 40 -18.72 2.13 5.75
N LYS A 41 -17.75 1.20 5.83
CA LYS A 41 -17.27 0.59 7.08
C LYS A 41 -15.97 1.21 7.61
N PHE A 42 -15.21 1.87 6.74
CA PHE A 42 -13.89 2.36 7.06
C PHE A 42 -13.84 3.89 7.03
N GLU A 43 -12.91 4.46 7.78
CA GLU A 43 -12.60 5.89 7.77
C GLU A 43 -11.09 6.07 7.62
N ILE A 44 -10.65 6.87 6.65
CA ILE A 44 -9.23 7.22 6.53
C ILE A 44 -8.97 8.39 7.47
N VAL A 45 -8.32 8.11 8.60
CA VAL A 45 -8.09 9.09 9.68
C VAL A 45 -6.79 9.89 9.51
N GLY A 46 -5.94 9.47 8.58
CA GLY A 46 -4.69 10.14 8.26
C GLY A 46 -4.13 9.65 6.93
N SER A 47 -3.34 10.51 6.29
CA SER A 47 -2.63 10.19 5.06
C SER A 47 -1.25 10.84 5.08
N VAL A 48 -0.22 10.09 4.67
CA VAL A 48 1.17 10.56 4.55
C VAL A 48 1.77 10.09 3.22
N HIS A 49 2.84 10.73 2.76
CA HIS A 49 3.58 10.27 1.58
C HIS A 49 4.80 9.45 2.02
N GLY A 50 4.82 8.18 1.62
CA GLY A 50 5.92 7.24 1.79
C GLY A 50 6.87 7.18 0.59
N ASN A 51 6.48 7.75 -0.56
CA ASN A 51 7.29 7.78 -1.78
C ASN A 51 7.73 6.40 -2.30
N TRP A 52 6.98 5.34 -1.99
CA TRP A 52 7.32 3.94 -2.34
C TRP A 52 8.68 3.48 -1.78
N ALA A 53 9.07 4.02 -0.63
CA ALA A 53 10.35 3.82 0.02
C ALA A 53 10.17 3.58 1.52
N GLN A 54 10.64 2.42 2.00
CA GLN A 54 10.41 1.96 3.38
C GLN A 54 10.91 2.94 4.45
N ASP A 55 12.08 3.55 4.25
CA ASP A 55 12.68 4.47 5.21
C ASP A 55 11.89 5.79 5.31
N VAL A 56 11.42 6.30 4.16
CA VAL A 56 10.56 7.47 4.08
C VAL A 56 9.20 7.17 4.71
N ALA A 57 8.59 6.04 4.37
CA ALA A 57 7.33 5.58 4.93
C ALA A 57 7.41 5.42 6.46
N GLN A 58 8.45 4.75 6.98
CA GLN A 58 8.65 4.59 8.41
C GLN A 58 8.70 5.94 9.13
N LYS A 59 9.49 6.88 8.61
CA LYS A 59 9.61 8.22 9.20
C LYS A 59 8.29 8.99 9.16
N ALA A 60 7.58 8.93 8.04
CA ALA A 60 6.32 9.65 7.85
C ALA A 60 5.21 9.09 8.77
N VAL A 61 5.07 7.76 8.83
CA VAL A 61 4.13 7.07 9.72
C VAL A 61 4.45 7.36 11.18
N ALA A 62 5.71 7.18 11.60
CA ALA A 62 6.13 7.47 12.97
C ALA A 62 5.85 8.94 13.36
N GLY A 63 5.99 9.87 12.41
CA GLY A 63 5.70 11.29 12.63
C GLY A 63 4.22 11.61 12.83
N ILE A 64 3.31 10.94 12.11
CA ILE A 64 1.87 11.21 12.20
C ILE A 64 1.16 10.42 13.30
N LEU A 65 1.63 9.22 13.64
CA LEU A 65 0.97 8.30 14.59
C LEU A 65 0.49 8.97 15.89
N PRO A 66 1.29 9.81 16.59
CA PRO A 66 0.86 10.43 17.85
C PRO A 66 -0.37 11.35 17.74
N SER A 67 -0.69 11.81 16.52
CA SER A 67 -1.86 12.67 16.26
C SER A 67 -3.12 11.90 15.85
N LEU A 68 -3.00 10.60 15.61
CA LEU A 68 -4.09 9.74 15.12
C LEU A 68 -4.71 8.94 16.28
N PRO A 69 -5.98 8.52 16.15
CA PRO A 69 -6.58 7.57 17.07
C PRO A 69 -5.71 6.32 17.26
N ASP A 70 -5.76 5.72 18.45
CA ASP A 70 -4.96 4.52 18.76
C ASP A 70 -5.47 3.27 18.01
N ASN A 71 -6.76 3.23 17.66
CA ASN A 71 -7.44 2.09 17.06
C ASN A 71 -7.34 2.06 15.52
N ILE A 72 -6.14 2.25 14.96
CA ILE A 72 -5.92 2.04 13.52
C ILE A 72 -5.94 0.53 13.27
N VAL A 73 -6.92 0.05 12.50
CA VAL A 73 -7.12 -1.39 12.22
C VAL A 73 -6.43 -1.83 10.93
N GLY A 74 -6.12 -0.88 10.04
CA GLY A 74 -5.49 -1.15 8.76
C GLY A 74 -4.61 -0.02 8.26
N VAL A 75 -3.57 -0.38 7.51
CA VAL A 75 -2.73 0.55 6.76
C VAL A 75 -2.84 0.17 5.28
N VAL A 76 -3.36 1.09 4.48
CA VAL A 76 -3.48 0.95 3.03
C VAL A 76 -2.30 1.66 2.38
N THR A 77 -1.55 0.95 1.55
CA THR A 77 -0.32 1.46 0.92
C THR A 77 -0.42 1.34 -0.60
N GLN A 78 0.47 2.03 -1.32
CA GLN A 78 0.58 1.93 -2.79
C GLN A 78 1.66 0.96 -3.27
N GLY A 79 2.22 0.17 -2.36
CA GLY A 79 3.27 -0.81 -2.64
C GLY A 79 4.69 -0.28 -2.41
N GLY A 80 5.40 -0.93 -1.48
CA GLY A 80 6.81 -0.65 -1.18
C GLY A 80 7.07 0.14 0.10
N ASP A 81 6.02 0.38 0.88
CA ASP A 81 6.02 1.18 2.10
C ASP A 81 5.59 0.38 3.34
N GLY A 82 5.17 -0.88 3.15
CA GLY A 82 4.49 -1.65 4.17
C GLY A 82 5.41 -2.15 5.30
N TYR A 83 6.66 -2.48 4.99
CA TYR A 83 7.63 -2.86 6.01
C TYR A 83 8.01 -1.65 6.87
N GLY A 84 8.21 -0.48 6.27
CA GLY A 84 8.46 0.77 6.97
C GLY A 84 7.31 1.15 7.91
N ALA A 85 6.07 0.99 7.44
CA ALA A 85 4.89 1.14 8.29
C ALA A 85 4.92 0.17 9.49
N ALA A 86 5.19 -1.11 9.25
CA ALA A 86 5.29 -2.10 10.31
C ALA A 86 6.36 -1.74 11.35
N GLN A 87 7.53 -1.25 10.92
CA GLN A 87 8.58 -0.79 11.84
C GLN A 87 8.15 0.44 12.65
N ALA A 88 7.37 1.35 12.05
CA ALA A 88 6.84 2.51 12.77
C ALA A 88 5.82 2.09 13.85
N PHE A 89 4.92 1.16 13.56
CA PHE A 89 3.98 0.62 14.56
C PHE A 89 4.69 -0.18 15.65
N LEU A 90 5.70 -0.99 15.30
CA LEU A 90 6.48 -1.78 16.25
C LEU A 90 7.24 -0.92 17.27
N ALA A 91 7.56 0.33 16.91
CA ALA A 91 8.19 1.30 17.81
C ALA A 91 7.21 1.96 18.80
N THR A 92 5.94 1.52 18.83
CA THR A 92 4.88 2.02 19.72
C THR A 92 4.28 0.87 20.52
N ASP A 93 3.45 1.21 21.52
CA ASP A 93 2.64 0.23 22.26
C ASP A 93 1.30 -0.11 21.57
N ARG A 94 1.10 0.34 20.31
CA ARG A 94 -0.13 0.09 19.55
C ARG A 94 -0.16 -1.34 19.01
N GLU A 95 -1.36 -1.90 18.88
CA GLU A 95 -1.54 -3.18 18.19
C GLU A 95 -1.12 -3.05 16.71
N MET A 96 -0.52 -4.12 16.17
CA MET A 96 -0.10 -4.17 14.77
C MET A 96 -1.34 -4.27 13.86
N PRO A 97 -1.61 -3.28 13.00
CA PRO A 97 -2.75 -3.32 12.08
C PRO A 97 -2.55 -4.33 10.95
N VAL A 98 -3.59 -4.56 10.15
CA VAL A 98 -3.46 -5.22 8.84
C VAL A 98 -2.78 -4.24 7.88
N ILE A 99 -1.56 -4.53 7.42
CA ILE A 99 -0.78 -3.66 6.55
C ILE A 99 -0.71 -4.26 5.15
N VAL A 100 -1.25 -3.57 4.14
CA VAL A 100 -1.13 -4.00 2.73
C VAL A 100 0.31 -3.79 2.27
N MET A 101 0.95 -4.86 1.79
CA MET A 101 2.37 -4.89 1.38
C MET A 101 2.54 -4.75 -0.15
N GLY A 102 3.77 -4.49 -0.60
CA GLY A 102 4.16 -4.21 -1.99
C GLY A 102 5.08 -5.25 -2.66
N ASN A 103 5.01 -6.53 -2.27
CA ASN A 103 5.80 -7.63 -2.86
C ASN A 103 7.32 -7.45 -2.80
N ARG A 104 7.85 -6.59 -1.92
CA ARG A 104 9.30 -6.45 -1.74
C ARG A 104 9.84 -7.57 -0.83
N GLN A 105 11.12 -7.89 -0.99
CA GLN A 105 11.72 -9.01 -0.26
C GLN A 105 11.65 -8.79 1.26
N ASP A 106 11.92 -7.57 1.73
CA ASP A 106 11.85 -7.17 3.13
C ASP A 106 10.44 -7.31 3.71
N GLU A 107 9.42 -6.88 2.97
CA GLU A 107 8.01 -7.04 3.34
C GLU A 107 7.60 -8.52 3.43
N LEU A 108 7.99 -9.33 2.43
CA LEU A 108 7.67 -10.75 2.41
C LEU A 108 8.41 -11.54 3.49
N ALA A 109 9.66 -11.17 3.78
CA ALA A 109 10.43 -11.76 4.88
C ALA A 109 9.81 -11.42 6.23
N TRP A 110 9.50 -10.14 6.48
CA TRP A 110 8.82 -9.72 7.70
C TRP A 110 7.46 -10.40 7.83
N TRP A 111 6.67 -10.47 6.75
CA TRP A 111 5.37 -11.13 6.80
C TRP A 111 5.53 -12.61 7.15
N LYS A 112 6.52 -13.31 6.57
CA LYS A 112 6.81 -14.69 6.96
C LYS A 112 7.13 -14.82 8.45
N GLU A 113 7.99 -13.95 8.99
CA GLU A 113 8.33 -13.96 10.42
C GLU A 113 7.09 -13.75 11.30
N GLN A 114 6.24 -12.77 10.98
CA GLN A 114 5.02 -12.52 11.75
C GLN A 114 4.00 -13.65 11.60
N LYS A 115 3.89 -14.25 10.42
CA LYS A 115 3.03 -15.41 10.20
C LYS A 115 3.48 -16.59 11.04
N ASP A 116 4.79 -16.88 11.08
CA ASP A 116 5.35 -17.97 11.88
C ASP A 116 5.22 -17.70 13.39
N ALA A 117 5.31 -16.45 13.82
CA ALA A 117 5.27 -16.07 15.24
C ALA A 117 3.85 -15.95 15.82
N SER A 118 2.90 -15.38 15.07
CA SER A 118 1.56 -15.03 15.58
C SER A 118 0.41 -15.47 14.69
N GLY A 119 0.70 -16.09 13.53
CA GLY A 119 -0.32 -16.37 12.52
C GLY A 119 -0.78 -15.11 11.78
N TYR A 120 0.03 -14.04 11.76
CA TYR A 120 -0.31 -12.79 11.07
C TYR A 120 -0.61 -13.02 9.59
N GLU A 121 -1.73 -12.47 9.13
CA GLU A 121 -2.19 -12.56 7.74
C GLU A 121 -2.48 -11.17 7.18
N THR A 122 -1.98 -10.93 5.98
CA THR A 122 -2.24 -9.72 5.21
C THR A 122 -2.29 -10.03 3.71
N MET A 123 -2.38 -8.99 2.87
CA MET A 123 -2.24 -9.07 1.42
C MET A 123 -0.96 -8.35 0.99
N SER A 124 -0.36 -8.83 -0.11
CA SER A 124 0.76 -8.18 -0.77
C SER A 124 0.45 -8.04 -2.26
N VAL A 125 0.49 -6.80 -2.76
CA VAL A 125 0.14 -6.44 -4.13
C VAL A 125 1.01 -5.28 -4.60
N SER A 126 1.51 -5.35 -5.83
CA SER A 126 2.36 -4.32 -6.42
C SER A 126 2.24 -4.34 -7.93
N ILE A 127 2.62 -3.24 -8.57
CA ILE A 127 2.78 -3.21 -10.02
C ILE A 127 3.89 -4.18 -10.43
N ALA A 128 3.69 -4.92 -11.52
CA ALA A 128 4.70 -5.83 -12.03
C ALA A 128 5.94 -5.03 -12.49
N PRO A 129 7.14 -5.24 -11.92
CA PRO A 129 8.36 -4.53 -12.36
C PRO A 129 8.69 -4.78 -13.85
N GLY A 130 8.20 -5.88 -14.40
CA GLY A 130 8.31 -6.25 -15.82
C GLY A 130 7.55 -5.35 -16.79
N VAL A 131 6.81 -4.33 -16.32
CA VAL A 131 6.15 -3.35 -17.20
C VAL A 131 7.13 -2.62 -18.13
N SER A 132 8.39 -2.48 -17.71
CA SER A 132 9.47 -1.95 -18.57
C SER A 132 9.76 -2.85 -19.78
N THR A 133 9.74 -4.17 -19.59
CA THR A 133 9.89 -5.15 -20.68
C THR A 133 8.71 -5.08 -21.64
N LEU A 134 7.48 -4.94 -21.11
CA LEU A 134 6.30 -4.72 -21.95
C LEU A 134 6.47 -3.44 -22.78
N ALA A 135 6.87 -2.33 -22.17
CA ALA A 135 7.08 -1.06 -22.86
C ALA A 135 8.14 -1.17 -23.97
N PHE A 136 9.23 -1.91 -23.74
CA PHE A 136 10.24 -2.21 -24.76
C PHE A 136 9.63 -2.91 -25.98
N TRP A 137 8.84 -3.97 -25.77
CA TRP A 137 8.24 -4.72 -26.87
C TRP A 137 7.15 -3.94 -27.60
N VAL A 138 6.37 -3.11 -26.90
CA VAL A 138 5.40 -2.19 -27.51
C VAL A 138 6.14 -1.16 -28.38
N ALA A 139 7.23 -0.58 -27.88
CA ALA A 139 8.03 0.37 -28.64
C ALA A 139 8.61 -0.26 -29.91
N GLN A 140 9.09 -1.51 -29.84
CA GLN A 140 9.56 -2.22 -31.02
C GLN A 140 8.45 -2.41 -32.06
N GLN A 141 7.26 -2.85 -31.65
CA GLN A 141 6.12 -3.01 -32.56
C GLN A 141 5.72 -1.70 -33.24
N VAL A 142 5.72 -0.59 -32.51
CA VAL A 142 5.48 0.74 -33.08
C VAL A 142 6.54 1.11 -34.13
N LEU A 143 7.82 0.80 -33.86
CA LEU A 143 8.90 1.04 -34.82
C LEU A 143 8.82 0.14 -36.07
N ASP A 144 8.20 -1.04 -35.95
CA ASP A 144 7.92 -1.96 -37.07
C ASP A 144 6.62 -1.61 -37.82
N GLY A 145 6.00 -0.47 -37.49
CA GLY A 145 4.81 0.03 -38.17
C GLY A 145 3.49 -0.59 -37.72
N ALA A 146 3.48 -1.36 -36.62
CA ALA A 146 2.25 -1.91 -36.07
C ALA A 146 1.39 -0.84 -35.38
N GLU A 147 0.07 -0.91 -35.58
CA GLU A 147 -0.88 -0.16 -34.76
C GLU A 147 -1.05 -0.84 -33.40
N VAL A 148 -0.79 -0.09 -32.33
CA VAL A 148 -0.96 -0.55 -30.95
C VAL A 148 -1.98 0.33 -30.24
N ALA A 149 -2.73 -0.26 -29.31
CA ALA A 149 -3.64 0.48 -28.44
C ALA A 149 -2.88 1.59 -27.69
N LYS A 150 -3.48 2.77 -27.60
CA LYS A 150 -2.91 3.94 -26.90
C LYS A 150 -3.24 3.99 -25.43
N ASP A 151 -4.15 3.11 -25.01
CA ASP A 151 -4.52 2.84 -23.62
C ASP A 151 -4.25 1.35 -23.39
N LEU A 152 -3.39 1.04 -22.42
CA LEU A 152 -2.84 -0.29 -22.14
C LEU A 152 -3.04 -0.65 -20.68
#